data_AF-A0A5N5JJJ7-F1
#
_entry.id   AF-A0A5N5JJJ7-F1
#
_cell.length_a   1.000
_cell.length_b   1.000
_cell.length_c   1.000
_cell.angle_alpha   90.00
_cell.angle_beta   90.00
_cell.angle_gamma   90.00
#
_symmetry.space_group_name_H-M   'P 1'
#
loop_
_entity.id
_entity.type
_entity.pdbx_description
1 polymer ?
#
loop_
_entity_poly.entity_id
_entity_poly.type
_entity_poly.pdbx_seq_one_letter_code
_entity_poly.pdbx_strand_id
1 'polypeptide(L)'
;MQMAELAKNIRELKSILYGNSESEPVSEACAQLTQEFFRENTLRILIFCLPQLNLEARKDATQIVANLQREQVNSRLISSDYLGKNTDLLDILVAG
;
A
#
# COMPACT_ATOMS: atom_id res chain seq x y z
N MET A 1 15.38 14.24 -6.45
CA MET A 1 14.02 14.70 -6.83
C MET A 1 13.00 13.55 -6.82
N GLN A 2 13.27 12.42 -7.48
CA GLN A 2 12.32 11.30 -7.58
C GLN A 2 11.94 10.65 -6.24
N MET A 3 12.89 10.44 -5.32
CA MET A 3 12.59 9.79 -4.02
C MET A 3 11.80 10.65 -3.04
N ALA A 4 11.92 11.99 -3.14
CA ALA A 4 11.14 12.90 -2.33
C ALA A 4 9.66 12.89 -2.74
N GLU A 5 9.40 12.81 -4.04
CA GLU A 5 8.03 12.67 -4.56
C GLU A 5 7.44 11.31 -4.18
N LEU A 6 8.22 10.23 -4.25
CA LEU A 6 7.76 8.91 -3.78
C LEU A 6 7.37 8.93 -2.30
N ALA A 7 8.19 9.54 -1.44
CA ALA A 7 7.88 9.67 -0.01
C ALA A 7 6.68 10.61 0.26
N LYS A 8 6.41 11.58 -0.63
CA LYS A 8 5.20 12.41 -0.56
C LYS A 8 3.97 11.60 -0.95
N ASN A 9 4.02 10.86 -2.07
CA ASN A 9 2.92 10.00 -2.51
C ASN A 9 2.58 8.93 -1.46
N ILE A 10 3.58 8.31 -0.84
CA ILE A 10 3.37 7.35 0.25
C ILE A 10 2.59 8.01 1.41
N ARG A 11 2.93 9.24 1.80
CA ARG A 11 2.20 9.96 2.86
C ARG A 11 0.77 10.31 2.45
N GLU A 12 0.56 10.67 1.19
CA GLU A 12 -0.79 10.93 0.64
C GLU A 12 -1.65 9.66 0.68
N LEU A 13 -1.11 8.51 0.25
CA LEU A 13 -1.78 7.22 0.36
C LEU A 13 -2.15 6.89 1.81
N LYS A 14 -1.24 7.11 2.75
CA LYS A 14 -1.51 6.91 4.18
C LYS A 14 -2.63 7.83 4.69
N SER A 15 -2.68 9.09 4.24
CA SER A 15 -3.73 10.02 4.64
C SER A 15 -5.12 9.60 4.15
N ILE A 16 -5.22 8.93 3.00
CA ILE A 16 -6.48 8.36 2.52
C ILE A 16 -6.96 7.26 3.47
N LEU A 17 -6.04 6.39 3.91
CA LEU A 17 -6.36 5.18 4.69
C LEU A 17 -6.57 5.44 6.19
N TYR A 18 -5.97 6.50 6.72
CA TYR A 18 -5.98 6.81 8.15
C TYR A 18 -6.59 8.17 8.49
N GLY A 19 -6.95 8.96 7.48
CA GLY A 19 -7.33 10.35 7.66
C GLY A 19 -6.15 11.26 8.00
N ASN A 20 -6.46 12.50 8.36
CA ASN A 20 -5.52 13.51 8.82
C ASN A 20 -6.15 14.32 9.97
N SER A 21 -5.56 15.47 10.32
CA SER A 21 -6.09 16.34 11.40
C SER A 21 -7.44 16.99 11.08
N GLU A 22 -7.84 17.01 9.82
CA GLU A 22 -9.03 17.72 9.33
C GLU A 22 -10.17 16.77 8.93
N SER A 23 -9.85 15.54 8.51
CA SER A 23 -10.84 14.58 8.01
C SER A 23 -10.51 13.12 8.38
N GLU A 24 -11.55 12.37 8.72
CA GLU A 24 -11.51 10.91 8.85
C GLU A 24 -11.38 10.21 7.49
N PRO A 25 -10.89 8.94 7.45
CA PRO A 25 -10.81 8.18 6.21
C PRO A 25 -12.21 7.91 5.63
N VAL A 26 -12.37 8.18 4.34
CA VAL A 26 -13.63 7.95 3.61
C VAL A 26 -13.65 6.53 3.07
N SER A 27 -14.63 5.72 3.48
CA SER A 27 -14.71 4.29 3.12
C SER A 27 -14.66 4.03 1.61
N GLU A 28 -15.34 4.86 0.80
CA GLU A 28 -15.30 4.74 -0.67
C GLU A 28 -13.90 4.97 -1.23
N ALA A 29 -13.17 5.96 -0.69
CA ALA A 29 -11.80 6.25 -1.11
C ALA A 29 -10.83 5.13 -0.69
N CYS A 30 -10.99 4.56 0.49
CA CYS A 30 -10.21 3.40 0.94
C CYS A 30 -10.45 2.18 0.03
N ALA A 31 -11.71 1.91 -0.32
CA ALA A 31 -12.07 0.82 -1.21
C ALA A 31 -11.52 1.02 -2.63
N GLN A 32 -11.62 2.23 -3.17
CA GLN A 32 -11.08 2.57 -4.49
C GLN A 32 -9.55 2.47 -4.50
N LEU A 33 -8.87 3.01 -3.48
CA LEU A 33 -7.43 2.90 -3.36
C LEU A 33 -6.99 1.43 -3.29
N THR A 34 -7.68 0.60 -2.51
CA THR A 34 -7.41 -0.84 -2.43
C THR A 34 -7.53 -1.52 -3.79
N GLN A 35 -8.60 -1.27 -4.54
CA GLN A 35 -8.78 -1.82 -5.87
C GLN A 35 -7.64 -1.44 -6.80
N GLU A 36 -7.36 -0.15 -6.94
CA GLU A 36 -6.38 0.35 -7.90
C GLU A 36 -4.95 -0.02 -7.50
N PHE A 37 -4.62 0.00 -6.21
CA PHE A 37 -3.29 -0.38 -5.71
C PHE A 37 -2.90 -1.80 -6.11
N PHE A 38 -3.82 -2.77 -5.95
CA PHE A 38 -3.57 -4.16 -6.34
C PHE A 38 -3.73 -4.38 -7.85
N ARG A 39 -4.69 -3.72 -8.51
CA ARG A 39 -4.91 -3.81 -9.95
C ARG A 39 -3.69 -3.35 -10.75
N GLU A 40 -3.09 -2.24 -10.36
CA GLU A 40 -1.95 -1.62 -11.03
C GLU A 40 -0.60 -2.21 -10.58
N ASN A 41 -0.61 -3.33 -9.85
CA ASN A 41 0.59 -4.03 -9.40
C ASN A 41 1.50 -3.17 -8.49
N THR A 42 0.92 -2.18 -7.81
CA THR A 42 1.65 -1.19 -7.02
C THR A 42 2.36 -1.84 -5.84
N LEU A 43 1.79 -2.90 -5.24
CA LEU A 43 2.44 -3.65 -4.16
C LEU A 43 3.83 -4.16 -4.59
N ARG A 44 3.93 -4.78 -5.77
CA ARG A 44 5.20 -5.30 -6.29
C ARG A 44 6.21 -4.17 -6.47
N ILE A 45 5.81 -3.06 -7.08
CA ILE A 45 6.69 -1.89 -7.27
C ILE A 45 7.16 -1.37 -5.91
N LEU A 46 6.26 -1.23 -4.94
CA LEU A 46 6.57 -0.76 -3.61
C LEU A 46 7.59 -1.68 -2.93
N ILE A 47 7.43 -3.00 -3.02
CA ILE A 47 8.38 -4.00 -2.48
C ILE A 47 9.79 -3.79 -3.06
N PHE A 48 9.91 -3.66 -4.38
CA PHE A 48 11.21 -3.42 -5.03
C PHE A 48 11.82 -2.05 -4.69
N CYS A 49 10.99 -1.07 -4.35
CA CYS A 49 11.44 0.26 -3.92
C CYS A 49 11.80 0.31 -2.42
N LEU A 50 11.38 -0.66 -1.59
CA LEU A 50 11.59 -0.62 -0.12
C LEU A 50 13.05 -0.34 0.28
N PRO A 51 14.10 -0.95 -0.33
CA PRO A 51 15.49 -0.69 0.06
C PRO A 51 15.95 0.75 -0.21
N GLN A 52 15.28 1.46 -1.13
CA GLN A 52 15.61 2.82 -1.54
C GLN A 52 14.92 3.88 -0.67
N LEU A 53 13.88 3.49 0.07
CA LEU A 53 13.13 4.37 0.95
C LEU A 53 13.90 4.66 2.24
N ASN A 54 13.76 5.86 2.78
CA ASN A 54 14.25 6.17 4.12
C ASN A 54 13.38 5.45 5.20
N LEU A 55 13.83 5.47 6.45
CA LEU A 55 13.17 4.74 7.53
C LEU A 55 11.69 5.13 7.70
N GLU A 56 11.36 6.41 7.60
CA GLU A 56 10.00 6.89 7.80
C GLU A 56 9.07 6.45 6.66
N ALA A 57 9.51 6.61 5.41
CA ALA A 57 8.77 6.15 4.26
C ALA A 57 8.58 4.62 4.26
N ARG A 58 9.54 3.84 4.79
CA ARG A 58 9.35 2.39 4.98
C ARG A 58 8.27 2.07 6.01
N LYS A 59 8.22 2.79 7.14
CA LYS A 59 7.16 2.60 8.15
C LYS A 59 5.78 2.93 7.56
N ASP A 60 5.68 4.04 6.84
CA ASP A 60 4.44 4.43 6.17
C ASP A 60 4.01 3.38 5.14
N ALA A 61 4.94 2.91 4.30
CA ALA A 61 4.70 1.84 3.34
C ALA A 61 4.17 0.56 4.02
N THR A 62 4.77 0.14 5.14
CA THR A 62 4.30 -1.02 5.91
C THR A 62 2.88 -0.81 6.44
N GLN A 63 2.57 0.37 6.98
CA GLN A 63 1.23 0.68 7.50
C GLN A 63 0.17 0.65 6.39
N ILE A 64 0.47 1.27 5.24
CA ILE A 64 -0.40 1.25 4.06
C ILE A 64 -0.68 -0.18 3.63
N VAL A 65 0.36 -0.98 3.40
CA VAL A 65 0.19 -2.38 2.95
C VAL A 65 -0.62 -3.19 3.97
N ALA A 66 -0.35 -3.02 5.26
CA ALA A 66 -1.09 -3.73 6.30
C ALA A 66 -2.57 -3.33 6.34
N ASN A 67 -2.90 -2.06 6.11
CA ASN A 67 -4.28 -1.59 6.01
C ASN A 67 -4.98 -2.18 4.78
N LEU A 68 -4.39 -1.98 3.59
CA LEU A 68 -4.93 -2.48 2.31
C LEU A 68 -5.12 -4.01 2.29
N GLN A 69 -4.27 -4.75 3.00
CA GLN A 69 -4.40 -6.19 3.12
C GLN A 69 -5.65 -6.65 3.87
N ARG A 70 -6.16 -5.84 4.81
CA ARG A 70 -7.34 -6.15 5.64
C ARG A 70 -8.62 -5.53 5.08
N GLU A 71 -8.51 -4.58 4.15
CA GLU A 71 -9.65 -3.92 3.55
C GLU A 71 -10.49 -4.90 2.73
N GLN A 72 -11.79 -4.95 3.05
CA GLN A 72 -12.76 -5.71 2.25
C GLN A 72 -13.47 -4.78 1.28
N VAL A 73 -13.43 -5.14 0.01
CA VAL A 73 -14.14 -4.41 -1.03
C VAL A 73 -15.18 -5.33 -1.64
N ASN A 74 -16.45 -4.93 -1.55
CA ASN A 74 -17.60 -5.79 -1.91
C ASN A 74 -17.54 -7.16 -1.21
N SER A 75 -17.21 -7.16 0.09
CA SER A 75 -17.06 -8.36 0.93
C SER A 75 -15.97 -9.34 0.46
N ARG A 76 -14.95 -8.86 -0.27
CA ARG A 76 -13.81 -9.65 -0.72
C ARG A 76 -12.48 -9.01 -0.33
N LEU A 77 -11.51 -9.82 0.01
CA LEU A 77 -10.12 -9.40 0.25
C LEU A 77 -9.36 -9.40 -1.07
N ILE A 78 -9.32 -8.26 -1.75
CA ILE A 78 -8.61 -8.10 -3.03
C ILE A 78 -7.13 -8.46 -2.89
N SER A 79 -6.54 -8.12 -1.75
CA SER A 79 -5.17 -8.46 -1.39
C SER A 79 -4.87 -9.96 -1.46
N SER A 80 -5.81 -10.80 -1.00
CA SER A 80 -5.67 -12.25 -0.99
C SER A 80 -5.65 -12.82 -2.41
N ASP A 81 -6.56 -12.36 -3.27
CA ASP A 81 -6.62 -12.76 -4.68
C ASP A 81 -5.35 -12.35 -5.44
N TYR A 82 -4.85 -11.15 -5.16
CA TYR A 82 -3.61 -10.64 -5.75
C TYR A 82 -2.39 -11.45 -5.30
N LEU A 83 -2.22 -11.68 -3.99
CA LEU A 83 -1.09 -12.43 -3.45
C LEU A 83 -1.08 -13.88 -3.93
N GLY A 84 -2.26 -14.51 -4.04
CA GLY A 84 -2.38 -15.86 -4.58
C GLY A 84 -1.92 -16.00 -6.04
N LYS A 85 -1.91 -14.91 -6.81
CA LYS A 85 -1.41 -14.87 -8.19
C LYS A 85 0.06 -14.41 -8.31
N ASN A 86 0.64 -13.89 -7.23
CA ASN A 86 1.98 -13.29 -7.18
C ASN A 86 2.77 -13.84 -5.98
N THR A 87 2.82 -15.17 -5.85
CA THR A 87 3.42 -15.83 -4.69
C THR A 87 4.91 -15.56 -4.53
N ASP A 88 5.61 -15.22 -5.62
CA ASP A 88 7.03 -14.84 -5.62
C ASP A 88 7.32 -13.60 -4.75
N LEU A 89 6.32 -12.74 -4.55
CA LEU A 89 6.47 -11.57 -3.67
C LEU A 89 6.75 -11.97 -2.22
N LEU A 90 6.28 -13.13 -1.78
CA LEU A 90 6.56 -13.65 -0.44
C LEU A 90 8.03 -14.04 -0.31
N ASP A 91 8.61 -14.69 -1.33
CA ASP A 91 10.01 -15.05 -1.34
C ASP A 91 10.91 -13.79 -1.30
N ILE A 92 10.54 -12.76 -2.07
CA ILE A 92 11.24 -11.47 -2.05
C ILE A 92 11.16 -10.81 -0.67
N LEU A 93 9.97 -10.77 -0.06
CA LEU A 93 9.78 -10.16 1.26
C LEU A 93 10.53 -10.90 2.37
N VAL A 94 10.61 -12.23 2.31
CA VAL A 94 11.33 -13.06 3.30
C VAL A 94 12.84 -12.90 3.17
N ALA A 95 13.36 -12.66 1.96
CA ALA A 95 14.79 -12.45 1.74
C ALA A 95 15.33 -11.16 2.38
N GLY A 96 14.47 -10.15 2.56
CA GLY A 96 14.83 -8.83 3.08
C GLY A 96 15.45 -7.91 2.02
#